data_AF-R9ALH8-F1
#
_entry.id   AF-R9ALH8-F1
#
_cell.length_a   1.000
_cell.length_b   1.000
_cell.length_c   1.000
_cell.angle_alpha   90.00
_cell.angle_beta   90.00
_cell.angle_gamma   90.00
#
_symmetry.space_group_name_H-M   'P 1'
#
loop_
_entity.id
_entity.type
_entity.pdbx_description
1 polymer ?
#
loop_
_entity_poly.entity_id
_entity_poly.type
_entity_poly.pdbx_seq_one_letter_code
_entity_poly.pdbx_strand_id
1 'polypeptide(L)'
;MNSLNQTIQQILRFCQLIIAVLWIYQGLIPKLIFQVQDEQYVWQQLNVPTSYIAWMISLSGIAEIIFGSLFLFLTYKSLHWLNMISLIGLFIFVLCIYPNQIYQAFNPVVMNIALASLSVISLWCINALQNAKHE
;
A
#
# COMPACT_ATOMS: atom_id res chain seq x y z
N MET A 1 -21.93 15.42 -16.85
CA MET A 1 -21.75 14.81 -15.50
C MET A 1 -22.22 15.81 -14.47
N ASN A 2 -23.09 15.41 -13.55
CA ASN A 2 -23.55 16.27 -12.46
C ASN A 2 -22.34 16.74 -11.63
N SER A 3 -22.33 17.98 -11.13
CA SER A 3 -21.19 18.54 -10.37
C SER A 3 -20.79 17.67 -9.18
N LEU A 4 -21.78 17.03 -8.54
CA LEU A 4 -21.58 16.04 -7.48
C LEU A 4 -20.74 14.83 -7.94
N ASN A 5 -21.03 14.26 -9.12
CA ASN A 5 -20.28 13.11 -9.64
C ASN A 5 -18.83 13.48 -9.98
N GLN A 6 -18.59 14.72 -10.39
CA GLN A 6 -17.24 15.23 -10.61
C GLN A 6 -16.47 15.31 -9.28
N THR A 7 -17.09 15.84 -8.22
CA THR A 7 -16.49 15.88 -6.88
C THR A 7 -16.16 14.49 -6.35
N ILE A 8 -17.09 13.52 -6.47
CA ILE A 8 -16.84 12.13 -6.05
C ILE A 8 -15.67 11.52 -6.83
N GLN A 9 -15.58 11.79 -8.13
CA GLN A 9 -14.47 11.30 -8.95
C GLN A 9 -13.14 11.96 -8.58
N GLN A 10 -13.12 13.25 -8.21
CA GLN A 10 -11.94 13.94 -7.72
C GLN A 10 -11.45 13.35 -6.40
N ILE A 11 -12.35 13.11 -5.45
CA ILE A 11 -12.03 12.47 -4.15
C ILE A 11 -11.44 11.08 -4.40
N LEU A 12 -12.08 10.27 -5.26
CA LEU A 12 -11.60 8.94 -5.59
C LEU A 12 -10.17 8.97 -6.18
N ARG A 13 -9.93 9.83 -7.17
CA ARG A 13 -8.60 9.97 -7.79
C ARG A 13 -7.55 10.43 -6.78
N PHE A 14 -7.91 11.36 -5.89
CA PHE A 14 -7.00 11.82 -4.85
C PHE A 14 -6.64 10.69 -3.89
N CYS A 15 -7.62 9.92 -3.39
CA CYS A 15 -7.35 8.76 -2.55
C CYS A 15 -6.44 7.73 -3.24
N GLN A 16 -6.72 7.40 -4.51
CA GLN A 16 -5.88 6.49 -5.29
C GLN A 16 -4.46 7.01 -5.51
N LEU A 17 -4.31 8.32 -5.75
CA LEU A 17 -3.00 8.95 -5.89
C LEU A 17 -2.18 8.86 -4.60
N ILE A 18 -2.80 9.13 -3.45
CA ILE A 18 -2.10 9.02 -2.15
C ILE A 18 -1.71 7.57 -1.87
N ILE A 19 -2.61 6.60 -2.12
CA ILE A 19 -2.29 5.16 -1.99
C ILE A 19 -1.10 4.80 -2.89
N ALA A 20 -1.12 5.22 -4.16
CA ALA A 20 -0.05 4.95 -5.12
C ALA A 20 1.30 5.53 -4.65
N VAL A 21 1.32 6.81 -4.25
CA VAL A 21 2.54 7.49 -3.80
C VAL A 21 3.14 6.79 -2.58
N LEU A 22 2.31 6.40 -1.61
CA LEU A 22 2.79 5.74 -0.40
C LEU A 22 3.35 4.34 -0.67
N TRP A 23 2.71 3.53 -1.52
CA TRP A 23 3.26 2.24 -1.94
C TRP A 23 4.57 2.37 -2.73
N ILE A 24 4.62 3.33 -3.65
CA ILE A 24 5.83 3.61 -4.42
C ILE A 24 6.95 4.07 -3.48
N TYR A 25 6.65 4.91 -2.50
CA TYR A 25 7.62 5.37 -1.51
C TYR A 25 8.18 4.21 -0.68
N GLN A 26 7.32 3.31 -0.18
CA GLN A 26 7.73 2.10 0.56
C GLN A 26 8.61 1.17 -0.29
N GLY A 27 8.29 1.00 -1.57
CA GLY A 27 9.10 0.15 -2.46
C GLY A 27 10.40 0.81 -2.94
N LEU A 28 10.42 2.13 -3.09
CA LEU A 28 11.55 2.83 -3.69
C LEU A 28 12.60 3.23 -2.66
N ILE A 29 12.19 3.96 -1.62
CA ILE A 29 13.13 4.62 -0.71
C ILE A 29 13.85 3.59 0.18
N PRO A 30 13.17 2.82 1.04
CA PRO A 30 13.87 1.91 1.94
C PRO A 30 14.46 0.68 1.23
N LYS A 31 13.83 0.22 0.13
CA LYS A 31 14.20 -1.06 -0.51
C LYS A 31 15.11 -0.93 -1.72
N LEU A 32 14.92 0.06 -2.60
CA LEU A 32 15.77 0.19 -3.80
C LEU A 32 16.92 1.18 -3.60
N ILE A 33 16.65 2.35 -3.01
CA ILE A 33 17.66 3.40 -2.87
C ILE A 33 18.57 3.13 -1.67
N PHE A 34 18.00 2.95 -0.48
CA PHE A 34 18.79 2.90 0.75
C PHE A 34 19.09 1.48 1.27
N GLN A 35 18.33 0.47 0.83
CA GLN A 35 18.44 -0.93 1.30
C GLN A 35 18.71 -1.01 2.81
N VAL A 36 17.82 -0.38 3.60
CA VAL A 36 18.01 -0.19 5.04
C VAL A 36 18.21 -1.52 5.77
N GLN A 37 18.95 -1.46 6.89
CA GLN A 37 19.30 -2.62 7.70
C GLN A 37 18.08 -3.42 8.19
N ASP A 38 16.96 -2.74 8.46
CA ASP A 38 15.73 -3.39 8.89
C ASP A 38 15.17 -4.34 7.82
N GLU A 39 15.21 -3.94 6.55
CA GLU A 39 14.80 -4.80 5.44
C GLU A 39 15.75 -6.00 5.29
N GLN A 40 17.05 -5.80 5.48
CA GLN A 40 18.02 -6.91 5.45
C GLN A 40 17.76 -7.92 6.56
N TYR A 41 17.47 -7.44 7.76
CA TYR A 41 17.17 -8.30 8.91
C TYR A 41 15.91 -9.13 8.68
N VAL A 42 14.86 -8.56 8.07
CA VAL A 42 13.65 -9.30 7.68
C VAL A 42 13.99 -10.55 6.87
N TRP A 43 14.83 -10.42 5.83
CA TRP A 43 15.22 -11.56 5.00
C TRP A 43 16.18 -12.53 5.69
N GLN A 44 16.98 -12.05 6.64
CA GLN A 44 17.82 -12.91 7.48
C GLN A 44 16.98 -13.79 8.41
N GLN A 45 15.89 -13.25 8.99
CA GLN A 45 14.96 -14.03 9.81
C GLN A 45 14.24 -15.13 9.01
N LEU A 46 14.12 -14.96 7.69
CA LEU A 46 13.62 -15.97 6.78
C LEU A 46 14.66 -17.01 6.33
N ASN A 47 15.86 -17.01 6.95
CA ASN A 47 16.97 -17.89 6.61
C ASN A 47 17.41 -17.80 5.13
N VAL A 48 17.20 -16.65 4.47
CA VAL A 48 17.65 -16.44 3.10
C VAL A 48 19.18 -16.27 3.08
N PRO A 49 19.90 -16.93 2.14
CA PRO A 49 21.35 -16.76 2.04
C PRO A 49 21.71 -15.31 1.73
N THR A 50 22.77 -14.82 2.37
CA THR A 50 23.21 -13.41 2.28
C THR A 50 23.46 -12.93 0.85
N SER A 51 23.88 -13.83 -0.04
CA SER A 51 24.07 -13.55 -1.48
C SER A 51 22.78 -13.15 -2.21
N TYR A 52 21.61 -13.58 -1.73
CA TYR A 52 20.32 -13.32 -2.36
C TYR A 52 19.51 -12.22 -1.65
N ILE A 53 19.89 -11.79 -0.45
CA ILE A 53 19.12 -10.81 0.34
C ILE A 53 18.89 -9.51 -0.44
N ALA A 54 19.95 -8.92 -1.03
CA ALA A 54 19.82 -7.68 -1.79
C ALA A 54 18.86 -7.82 -2.99
N TRP A 55 18.88 -8.98 -3.66
CA TRP A 55 17.96 -9.30 -4.75
C TRP A 55 16.52 -9.44 -4.28
N MET A 56 16.30 -10.10 -3.14
CA MET A 56 14.96 -10.27 -2.55
C MET A 56 14.36 -8.94 -2.07
N ILE A 57 15.16 -8.10 -1.42
CA ILE A 57 14.74 -6.73 -1.05
C ILE A 57 14.33 -5.96 -2.30
N SER A 58 15.18 -5.97 -3.33
CA SER A 58 14.92 -5.25 -4.58
C SER A 58 13.66 -5.76 -5.29
N LEU A 59 13.46 -7.08 -5.34
CA LEU A 59 12.28 -7.69 -5.94
C LEU A 59 11.01 -7.27 -5.19
N SER A 60 11.04 -7.28 -3.85
CA SER A 60 9.91 -6.83 -3.05
C SER A 60 9.62 -5.33 -3.26
N GLY A 61 10.64 -4.48 -3.36
CA GLY A 61 10.46 -3.06 -3.62
C GLY A 61 9.86 -2.79 -5.00
N ILE A 62 10.30 -3.53 -6.03
CA ILE A 62 9.72 -3.46 -7.37
C ILE A 62 8.25 -3.89 -7.35
N ALA A 63 7.92 -4.97 -6.64
CA ALA A 63 6.54 -5.44 -6.52
C ALA A 63 5.62 -4.37 -5.89
N GLU A 64 6.09 -3.67 -4.86
CA GLU A 64 5.37 -2.57 -4.21
C GLU A 64 5.18 -1.36 -5.12
N ILE A 65 6.20 -0.98 -5.88
CA ILE A 65 6.11 0.11 -6.87
C ILE A 65 5.11 -0.23 -7.97
N ILE A 66 5.15 -1.47 -8.49
CA ILE A 66 4.18 -1.94 -9.49
C ILE A 66 2.78 -1.88 -8.89
N PHE A 67 2.59 -2.42 -7.69
CA PHE A 67 1.29 -2.43 -7.01
C PHE A 67 0.74 -1.02 -6.79
N GLY A 68 1.56 -0.09 -6.29
CA GLY A 68 1.19 1.31 -6.15
C GLY A 68 0.85 1.97 -7.49
N SER A 69 1.62 1.70 -8.53
CA SER A 69 1.38 2.25 -9.87
C SER A 69 0.05 1.80 -10.48
N LEU A 70 -0.44 0.59 -10.16
CA LEU A 70 -1.74 0.12 -10.62
C LEU A 70 -2.88 1.05 -10.18
N PHE A 71 -2.78 1.69 -9.01
CA PHE A 71 -3.80 2.64 -8.53
C PHE A 71 -3.91 3.91 -9.36
N LEU A 72 -2.86 4.28 -10.11
CA LEU A 72 -2.88 5.45 -11.00
C LEU A 72 -3.66 5.20 -12.28
N PHE A 73 -3.72 3.94 -12.73
CA PHE A 73 -4.33 3.58 -14.02
C PHE A 73 -5.66 2.84 -13.87
N LEU A 74 -5.87 2.13 -12.76
CA LEU A 74 -7.00 1.24 -12.58
C LEU A 74 -7.90 1.68 -11.41
N THR A 75 -9.22 1.62 -11.62
CA THR A 75 -10.24 1.99 -10.63
C THR A 75 -11.15 0.80 -10.32
N TYR A 76 -10.56 -0.35 -10.02
CA TYR A 76 -11.29 -1.57 -9.67
C TYR A 76 -11.47 -1.71 -8.16
N LYS A 77 -12.66 -2.15 -7.73
CA LYS A 77 -12.92 -2.48 -6.31
C LYS A 77 -11.96 -3.54 -5.77
N SER A 78 -11.63 -4.53 -6.59
CA SER A 78 -10.72 -5.62 -6.23
C SER A 78 -9.32 -5.13 -5.86
N LEU A 79 -8.86 -4.02 -6.46
CA LEU A 79 -7.55 -3.45 -6.17
C LEU A 79 -7.49 -2.87 -4.75
N HIS A 80 -8.58 -2.23 -4.30
CA HIS A 80 -8.71 -1.70 -2.93
C HIS A 80 -8.83 -2.82 -1.88
N TRP A 81 -9.53 -3.91 -2.21
CA TRP A 81 -9.54 -5.11 -1.35
C TRP A 81 -8.16 -5.74 -1.24
N LEU A 82 -7.46 -5.89 -2.36
CA LEU A 82 -6.10 -6.40 -2.39
C LEU A 82 -5.17 -5.52 -1.54
N ASN A 83 -5.30 -4.20 -1.61
CA ASN A 83 -4.53 -3.29 -0.77
C ASN A 83 -4.75 -3.54 0.72
N MET A 84 -6.01 -3.65 1.17
CA MET A 84 -6.29 -3.92 2.58
C MET A 84 -5.71 -5.28 3.03
N ILE A 85 -5.85 -6.32 2.21
CA ILE A 85 -5.28 -7.65 2.50
C ILE A 85 -3.74 -7.57 2.56
N SER A 86 -3.11 -6.90 1.60
CA SER A 86 -1.65 -6.72 1.57
C SER A 86 -1.15 -5.96 2.78
N LEU A 87 -1.82 -4.88 3.20
CA LEU A 87 -1.44 -4.11 4.39
C LEU A 87 -1.55 -4.95 5.67
N ILE A 88 -2.63 -5.73 5.82
CA ILE A 88 -2.80 -6.64 6.96
C ILE A 88 -1.72 -7.72 6.94
N GLY A 89 -1.44 -8.31 5.77
CA GLY A 89 -0.42 -9.34 5.62
C GLY A 89 0.98 -8.83 5.97
N LEU A 90 1.38 -7.68 5.40
CA LEU A 90 2.65 -7.03 5.72
C LEU A 90 2.72 -6.62 7.18
N PHE A 91 1.63 -6.14 7.76
CA PHE A 91 1.59 -5.80 9.18
C PHE A 91 1.86 -7.00 10.07
N ILE A 92 1.13 -8.10 9.88
CA ILE A 92 1.32 -9.34 10.65
C ILE A 92 2.75 -9.86 10.47
N PHE A 93 3.26 -9.82 9.24
CA PHE A 93 4.63 -10.22 8.94
C PHE A 93 5.67 -9.39 9.69
N VAL A 94 5.55 -8.07 9.68
CA VAL A 94 6.42 -7.18 10.46
C VAL A 94 6.26 -7.41 11.95
N LEU A 95 5.07 -7.68 12.48
CA LEU A 95 4.87 -7.99 13.90
C LEU A 95 5.57 -9.27 14.35
N CYS A 96 5.61 -10.29 13.50
CA CYS A 96 6.32 -11.53 13.80
C CYS A 96 7.83 -11.32 13.92
N ILE A 97 8.39 -10.34 13.21
CA ILE A 97 9.83 -10.05 13.17
C ILE A 97 10.21 -8.96 14.17
N TYR A 98 9.39 -7.90 14.26
CA TYR A 98 9.59 -6.71 15.07
C TYR A 98 8.33 -6.37 15.88
N PRO A 99 8.02 -7.13 16.94
CA PRO A 99 6.86 -6.85 17.79
C PRO A 99 6.93 -5.45 18.44
N ASN A 100 8.15 -4.94 18.62
CA ASN A 100 8.40 -3.65 19.25
C ASN A 100 8.00 -2.44 18.38
N GLN A 101 7.74 -2.62 17.09
CA GLN A 101 7.38 -1.50 16.22
C GLN A 101 5.97 -0.95 16.48
N ILE A 102 5.09 -1.67 17.21
CA ILE A 102 3.70 -1.23 17.45
C ILE A 102 3.57 0.02 18.33
N TYR A 103 4.51 0.25 19.24
CA TYR A 103 4.41 1.33 20.23
C TYR A 103 5.40 2.47 19.95
N GLN A 104 6.09 2.44 18.81
CA GLN A 104 6.92 3.54 18.36
C GLN A 104 6.05 4.70 17.84
N ALA A 105 6.52 5.94 18.00
CA ALA A 105 5.76 7.14 17.63
C ALA A 105 5.41 7.21 16.13
N PHE A 106 6.22 6.58 15.27
CA PHE A 106 5.99 6.46 13.82
C PHE A 106 5.86 4.99 13.42
N ASN A 107 4.87 4.32 14.00
CA ASN A 107 4.65 2.89 13.79
C ASN A 107 3.98 2.55 12.44
N PRO A 108 4.15 1.31 11.96
CA PRO A 108 3.42 0.80 10.80
C PRO A 108 1.89 0.76 10.99
N VAL A 109 1.41 0.75 12.24
CA VAL A 109 -0.03 0.67 12.57
C VAL A 109 -0.77 1.89 12.03
N VAL A 110 -0.28 3.09 12.36
CA VAL A 110 -0.91 4.35 11.97
C VAL A 110 -0.95 4.48 10.45
N MET A 111 0.15 4.13 9.77
CA MET A 111 0.22 4.16 8.30
C MET A 111 -0.77 3.18 7.66
N ASN A 112 -0.86 1.95 8.16
CA ASN A 112 -1.77 0.93 7.63
C ASN A 112 -3.25 1.31 7.82
N ILE A 113 -3.61 1.88 8.97
CA ILE A 113 -4.97 2.37 9.23
C ILE A 113 -5.32 3.52 8.27
N ALA A 114 -4.38 4.45 8.04
CA ALA A 114 -4.59 5.57 7.13
C ALA A 114 -4.80 5.08 5.68
N LEU A 115 -3.93 4.20 5.18
CA LEU A 115 -4.04 3.62 3.84
C LEU A 115 -5.31 2.77 3.67
N ALA A 116 -5.68 1.96 4.67
CA ALA A 116 -6.91 1.18 4.64
C ALA A 116 -8.14 2.10 4.58
N SER A 117 -8.13 3.19 5.35
CA SER A 117 -9.21 4.19 5.36
C SER A 117 -9.38 4.87 4.00
N LEU A 118 -8.28 5.20 3.30
CA LEU A 118 -8.33 5.71 1.93
C LEU A 118 -8.93 4.69 0.94
N SER A 119 -8.66 3.40 1.12
CA SER A 119 -9.29 2.34 0.32
C SER A 119 -10.79 2.21 0.61
N VAL A 120 -11.22 2.34 1.87
CA VAL A 120 -12.65 2.33 2.23
C VAL A 120 -13.38 3.52 1.59
N ILE A 121 -12.83 4.73 1.70
CA ILE A 121 -13.38 5.94 1.05
C ILE A 121 -13.48 5.75 -0.46
N SER A 122 -12.44 5.18 -1.08
CA SER A 122 -12.43 4.90 -2.51
C SER A 122 -13.53 3.91 -2.91
N LEU A 123 -13.75 2.85 -2.12
CA LEU A 123 -14.83 1.89 -2.35
C LEU A 123 -16.22 2.54 -2.27
N TRP A 124 -16.44 3.43 -1.30
CA TRP A 124 -17.68 4.20 -1.21
C TRP A 124 -17.89 5.10 -2.43
N CYS A 125 -16.84 5.78 -2.89
CA CYS A 125 -16.91 6.62 -4.10
C CYS A 125 -17.23 5.79 -5.35
N ILE A 126 -16.61 4.61 -5.50
CA ILE A 126 -16.90 3.72 -6.64
C ILE A 126 -18.35 3.24 -6.60
N ASN A 127 -18.86 2.84 -5.43
CA ASN A 127 -20.25 2.42 -5.27
C ASN A 127 -21.23 3.56 -5.63
N ALA A 128 -20.98 4.78 -5.15
CA ALA A 128 -21.81 5.93 -5.45
C ALA A 128 -21.84 6.26 -6.95
N LEU A 129 -20.68 6.23 -7.62
CA LEU A 129 -20.58 6.45 -9.06
C LEU A 129 -21.23 5.34 -9.90
N GLN A 130 -21.30 4.10 -9.39
CA GLN A 130 -22.00 3.00 -10.05
C GLN A 130 -23.51 3.15 -9.91
N ASN A 131 -24.01 3.43 -8.71
CA ASN A 131 -25.46 3.61 -8.47
C ASN A 131 -26.02 4.75 -9.32
N ALA A 132 -25.31 5.88 -9.42
CA ALA A 132 -25.69 7.01 -10.27
C ALA A 132 -25.66 6.75 -11.79
N LYS A 133 -25.14 5.60 -12.24
CA LYS A 133 -25.23 5.15 -13.65
C LYS A 133 -26.43 4.24 -13.90
N HIS A 134 -27.02 3.68 -12.84
CA HIS A 134 -28.15 2.76 -12.91
C HIS A 134 -29.50 3.46 -12.68
N GLU A 135 -29.48 4.71 -12.23
CA GLU A 135 -30.61 5.65 -12.21
C GLU A 135 -30.72 6.42 -13.54
#